data_AF-A0A3C0CXC9-F1
#
_entry.id   AF-A0A3C0CXC9-F1
#
_cell.length_a   1.000
_cell.length_b   1.000
_cell.length_c   1.000
_cell.angle_alpha   90.00
_cell.angle_beta   90.00
_cell.angle_gamma   90.00
#
_symmetry.space_group_name_H-M   'P 1'
#
loop_
_entity.id
_entity.type
_entity.pdbx_description
1 polymer ?
#
loop_
_entity_poly.entity_id
_entity_poly.type
_entity_poly.pdbx_seq_one_letter_code
_entity_poly.pdbx_strand_id
1 'polypeptide(L)'
;EAMTAQLSVRYREPVKVGVPLTIEAVLRNKHGRLYELSASIKQEESVRATATAKFILTIQQADKSYMSGKKDLSAENAESR
;
A
#
# COMPACT_ATOMS: atom_id res chain seq x y z
N GLU A 1 -5.36 6.21 -8.82
CA GLU A 1 -4.08 5.51 -9.01
C GLU A 1 -3.07 6.06 -8.02
N ALA A 2 -1.97 5.34 -7.76
CA ALA A 2 -0.94 5.78 -6.82
C ALA A 2 0.43 5.71 -7.49
N MET A 3 1.26 6.72 -7.26
CA MET A 3 2.64 6.75 -7.73
C MET A 3 3.57 6.13 -6.69
N THR A 4 4.56 5.37 -7.13
CA THR A 4 5.62 4.86 -6.25
C THR A 4 6.51 6.02 -5.81
N ALA A 5 6.56 6.30 -4.51
CA ALA A 5 7.46 7.30 -3.93
C ALA A 5 8.78 6.67 -3.48
N GLN A 6 8.73 5.44 -2.97
CA GLN A 6 9.91 4.70 -2.56
C GLN A 6 9.66 3.21 -2.75
N LEU A 7 10.69 2.49 -3.18
CA LEU A 7 10.74 1.03 -3.18
C LEU A 7 12.12 0.59 -2.68
N SER A 8 12.12 -0.18 -1.58
CA SER A 8 13.34 -0.79 -1.05
C SER A 8 13.18 -2.30 -1.10
N VAL A 9 14.13 -2.98 -1.73
CA VAL A 9 14.12 -4.43 -1.89
C VAL A 9 15.40 -5.00 -1.26
N ARG A 10 15.24 -6.05 -0.45
CA ARG A 10 16.34 -6.85 0.07
C ARG A 10 16.26 -8.23 -0.57
N TYR A 11 17.23 -8.49 -1.44
CA TYR A 11 17.46 -9.83 -2.00
C TYR A 11 18.14 -10.70 -0.95
N ARG A 12 17.64 -11.92 -0.78
CA ARG A 12 18.19 -12.90 0.16
C ARG A 12 18.87 -14.03 -0.59
N GLU A 13 18.19 -14.55 -1.61
CA GLU A 13 18.64 -15.70 -2.40
C GLU A 13 18.33 -15.48 -3.88
N PRO A 14 19.12 -16.07 -4.81
CA PRO A 14 18.81 -16.04 -6.23
C PRO A 14 17.45 -16.66 -6.55
N VAL A 15 16.76 -16.08 -7.53
CA VAL A 15 15.53 -16.64 -8.09
C VAL A 15 15.89 -17.68 -9.15
N LYS A 16 15.22 -18.84 -9.11
CA LYS A 16 15.37 -19.89 -10.13
C LYS A 16 14.54 -19.52 -11.37
N VAL A 17 15.18 -19.56 -12.54
CA VAL A 17 14.51 -19.31 -13.82
C VAL A 17 13.59 -20.49 -14.17
N GLY A 18 12.41 -20.20 -14.71
CA GLY A 18 11.43 -21.22 -15.13
C GLY A 18 10.62 -21.85 -14.00
N VAL A 19 10.89 -21.49 -12.75
CA VAL A 19 10.14 -21.96 -11.58
C VAL A 19 9.16 -20.86 -11.13
N PRO A 20 7.86 -21.16 -10.94
CA PRO A 20 6.88 -20.18 -10.50
C PRO A 20 7.27 -19.50 -9.19
N LEU A 21 6.89 -18.23 -9.04
CA LEU A 21 7.07 -17.46 -7.81
C LEU A 21 5.73 -16.85 -7.37
N THR A 22 5.61 -16.63 -6.07
CA THR A 22 4.46 -15.98 -5.44
C THR A 22 4.90 -14.65 -4.85
N ILE A 23 4.17 -13.58 -5.14
CA ILE A 23 4.36 -12.28 -4.51
C ILE A 23 3.21 -12.06 -3.54
N GLU A 24 3.53 -11.90 -2.27
CA GLU A 24 2.56 -11.55 -1.22
C GLU A 24 2.84 -10.14 -0.76
N ALA A 25 1.83 -9.28 -0.75
CA ALA A 25 1.93 -7.91 -0.28
C ALA A 25 0.84 -7.60 0.74
N VAL A 26 1.19 -6.79 1.74
CA VAL A 26 0.29 -6.36 2.80
C VAL A 26 0.40 -4.85 2.95
N LEU A 27 -0.75 -4.16 2.92
CA LEU A 27 -0.86 -2.77 3.32
C LEU A 27 -0.62 -2.68 4.83
N ARG A 28 0.46 -2.00 5.23
CA ARG A 28 0.85 -1.85 6.64
C ARG A 28 0.32 -0.56 7.24
N ASN A 29 0.30 0.51 6.45
CA ASN A 29 -0.07 1.82 6.96
C ASN A 29 -0.69 2.70 5.88
N LYS A 30 -1.51 3.67 6.31
CA LYS A 30 -2.12 4.71 5.49
C LYS A 30 -2.14 6.02 6.26
N HIS A 31 -1.47 7.04 5.72
CA HIS A 31 -1.45 8.39 6.26
C HIS A 31 -1.82 9.41 5.18
N GLY A 32 -3.07 9.88 5.21
CA GLY A 32 -3.62 10.74 4.16
C GLY A 32 -3.52 10.08 2.79
N ARG A 33 -2.67 10.63 1.92
CA ARG A 33 -2.41 10.12 0.56
C ARG A 33 -1.26 9.11 0.49
N LEU A 34 -0.51 8.91 1.58
CA LEU A 34 0.63 8.01 1.64
C LEU A 34 0.19 6.61 2.09
N TYR A 35 0.61 5.59 1.36
CA TYR A 35 0.36 4.17 1.63
C TYR A 35 1.70 3.46 1.80
N GLU A 36 1.85 2.68 2.86
CA GLU A 36 3.05 1.90 3.13
C GLU A 36 2.74 0.41 3.04
N LEU A 37 3.46 -0.32 2.21
CA LEU A 37 3.30 -1.75 1.99
C LEU A 37 4.57 -2.50 2.41
N SER A 38 4.39 -3.74 2.88
CA SER A 38 5.44 -4.74 2.91
C SER A 38 5.11 -5.85 1.94
N ALA A 39 6.10 -6.38 1.22
CA ALA A 39 5.91 -7.52 0.34
C ALA A 39 7.03 -8.56 0.50
N SER A 40 6.75 -9.78 0.07
CA SER A 40 7.73 -10.86 -0.05
C SER A 40 7.56 -11.59 -1.37
N ILE A 41 8.68 -12.05 -1.92
CA ILE A 41 8.73 -12.96 -3.05
C ILE A 41 9.11 -14.33 -2.49
N LYS A 42 8.26 -15.32 -2.72
CA LYS A 42 8.48 -16.72 -2.36
C LYS A 42 8.63 -17.56 -3.62
N GLN A 43 9.50 -18.56 -3.58
CA GLN A 43 9.63 -19.56 -4.62
C GLN A 43 9.94 -20.88 -3.95
N GLU A 44 9.13 -21.90 -4.24
CA GLU A 44 9.06 -23.11 -3.40
C GLU A 44 8.72 -22.69 -1.95
N GLU A 45 9.44 -23.21 -0.96
CA GLU A 45 9.23 -22.92 0.46
C GLU A 45 10.15 -21.80 1.01
N SER A 46 10.91 -21.10 0.14
CA SER A 46 11.87 -20.07 0.56
C SER A 46 11.48 -18.65 0.12
N VAL A 47 11.78 -17.68 0.99
CA VAL A 47 11.66 -16.24 0.68
C VAL A 47 12.92 -15.78 -0.06
N ARG A 48 12.77 -15.47 -1.34
CA ARG A 48 13.87 -15.00 -2.20
C ARG A 48 14.17 -13.52 -1.98
N ALA A 49 13.14 -12.71 -1.73
CA ALA A 49 13.28 -11.28 -1.46
C ALA A 49 12.17 -10.75 -0.56
N THR A 50 12.47 -9.66 0.16
CA THR A 50 11.49 -8.88 0.91
C THR A 50 11.55 -7.43 0.46
N ALA A 51 10.42 -6.75 0.41
CA ALA A 51 10.34 -5.36 0.00
C ALA A 51 9.49 -4.51 0.95
N THR A 52 9.84 -3.24 1.07
CA THR A 52 8.97 -2.18 1.61
C THR A 52 8.77 -1.13 0.54
N ALA A 53 7.55 -0.62 0.44
CA ALA A 53 7.19 0.35 -0.58
C ALA A 53 6.31 1.46 0.00
N LYS A 54 6.49 2.67 -0.52
CA LYS A 54 5.63 3.82 -0.22
C LYS A 54 4.99 4.31 -1.51
N PHE A 55 3.68 4.51 -1.49
CA PHE A 55 2.91 5.01 -2.63
C PHE A 55 2.13 6.26 -2.24
N ILE A 56 1.99 7.19 -3.18
CA ILE A 56 1.22 8.43 -2.99
C ILE A 56 0.05 8.43 -3.97
N LEU A 57 -1.18 8.50 -3.45
CA LEU A 57 -2.39 8.64 -4.27
C LEU A 57 -2.32 9.92 -5.12
N THR A 58 -2.62 9.82 -6.41
CA THR A 58 -2.76 10.98 -7.29
C THR A 58 -4.08 11.72 -7.04
N ILE A 59 -4.11 13.00 -7.38
CA ILE A 59 -5.17 13.96 -6.98
C ILE A 59 -6.56 13.51 -7.45
N GLN A 60 -6.65 12.76 -8.56
CA GLN A 60 -7.92 12.19 -9.05
C GLN A 60 -8.66 11.27 -8.07
N GLN A 61 -7.99 10.72 -7.03
CA GLN A 61 -8.63 9.90 -5.99
C GLN A 61 -8.65 10.55 -4.60
N ALA A 62 -7.80 11.55 -4.34
CA ALA A 62 -7.76 12.23 -3.05
C ALA A 62 -9.08 12.97 -2.76
N ASP A 63 -9.69 13.57 -3.80
CA ASP A 63 -10.94 14.33 -3.65
C ASP A 63 -12.11 13.48 -3.16
N LYS A 64 -12.17 12.18 -3.49
CA LYS A 64 -13.25 11.31 -2.99
C LYS A 64 -13.11 10.96 -1.51
N SER A 65 -11.88 10.76 -1.02
CA SER A 65 -11.65 10.47 0.41
C SER A 65 -11.78 11.70 1.30
N TYR A 66 -11.36 12.88 0.82
CA TYR A 66 -11.53 14.14 1.55
C TYR A 66 -13.00 14.58 1.63
N MET A 67 -13.81 14.27 0.61
CA MET A 67 -15.26 14.55 0.63
C MET A 67 -16.07 13.55 1.46
N SER A 68 -15.59 12.31 1.63
CA SER A 68 -16.20 11.31 2.52
C SER A 68 -15.99 11.66 4.00
N GLY A 69 -14.77 12.01 4.41
CA GLY A 69 -14.48 12.33 5.83
C GLY A 69 -15.14 13.62 6.34
N LYS A 70 -15.49 14.56 5.44
CA LYS A 70 -16.21 15.79 5.84
C LYS A 70 -17.71 15.56 6.07
N LYS A 71 -18.29 14.49 5.50
CA LYS A 71 -19.72 14.20 5.64
C LYS A 71 -20.06 13.74 7.05
N ASP A 72 -19.19 12.94 7.66
CA ASP A 72 -19.35 12.44 9.03
C ASP A 72 -19.25 13.58 10.08
N LEU A 73 -18.27 14.49 9.90
CA LEU A 73 -18.11 15.68 10.76
C LEU A 73 -19.25 16.71 10.64
N SER A 74 -19.99 16.72 9.52
CA SER A 74 -21.14 17.60 9.33
C SER A 74 -22.46 17.04 9.85
N ALA A 75 -22.58 15.71 9.98
CA ALA A 75 -23.78 15.06 10.51
C ALA A 75 -23.83 15.16 12.04
N GLU A 76 -22.69 15.03 12.73
CA GLU A 76 -22.61 15.09 14.20
C GLU A 76 -22.95 16.48 14.78
N ASN A 77 -22.74 17.54 14.00
CA ASN A 77 -23.05 18.92 14.42
C ASN A 77 -24.50 19.36 14.10
N ALA A 78 -25.27 18.55 13.37
CA ALA A 78 -26.66 18.85 13.04
C ALA A 78 -27.68 18.26 14.04
N GLU A 79 -27.28 17.29 14.85
CA GLU A 79 -28.15 16.64 15.86
C GLU A 79 -28.07 17.27 17.27
N SER A 80 -27.22 18.29 17.46
CA SER A 80 -27.08 19.02 18.74
C SER A 80 -27.62 20.46 18.71
N ARG A 81 -28.60 20.76 17.83
CA ARG A 81 -29.31 22.05 17.81
C ARG A 81 -30.82 21.88 17.86
#